data_AF-E4LLD5-F1
#
_entry.id   AF-E4LLD5-F1
#
_cell.length_a   1.000
_cell.length_b   1.000
_cell.length_c   1.000
_cell.angle_alpha   90.00
_cell.angle_beta   90.00
_cell.angle_gamma   90.00
#
_symmetry.space_group_name_H-M   'P 1'
#
loop_
_entity.id
_entity.type
_entity.pdbx_description
1 polymer ?
#
loop_
_entity_poly.entity_id
_entity_poly.type
_entity_poly.pdbx_seq_one_letter_code
_entity_poly.pdbx_strand_id
1 'polypeptide(L)'
;MKIALYYEDKLHPTVLEVSEEECTVMVETDYRQRLNAAEDKNAVQRRTAQEILDAEVNAPTFRRNRTETRRHVHLSSDDLDRRRADAMPDVPTALLGADYSELHHAIAQLRPQQRELLRRVFWEGVRQSEIARQEGVLESTISERMRRIYQRLRKFLPDKKNFL
;
A
#
# COMPACT_ATOMS: atom_id res chain seq x y z
N MET A 1 -15.41 -9.48 -34.66
CA MET A 1 -14.23 -8.64 -34.92
C MET A 1 -13.38 -8.53 -33.65
N LYS A 2 -12.04 -8.45 -33.76
CA LYS A 2 -11.15 -8.24 -32.61
C LYS A 2 -10.73 -6.77 -32.54
N ILE A 3 -10.95 -6.13 -31.40
CA ILE A 3 -10.60 -4.74 -31.15
C ILE A 3 -9.53 -4.69 -30.07
N ALA A 4 -8.47 -3.93 -30.29
CA ALA A 4 -7.39 -3.75 -29.33
C ALA A 4 -7.56 -2.45 -28.54
N LEU A 5 -7.53 -2.55 -27.21
CA LEU A 5 -7.49 -1.42 -26.29
C LEU A 5 -6.13 -1.31 -25.60
N TYR A 6 -5.59 -0.09 -25.60
CA TYR A 6 -4.31 0.25 -24.98
C TYR A 6 -4.59 1.22 -23.84
N TYR A 7 -4.69 0.71 -22.61
CA TYR A 7 -4.89 1.55 -21.42
C TYR A 7 -3.57 2.17 -20.96
N GLU A 8 -2.65 1.32 -20.48
CA GLU A 8 -1.40 1.75 -19.85
C GLU A 8 -0.18 1.31 -20.66
N ASP A 9 -0.25 0.11 -21.24
CA ASP A 9 0.83 -0.52 -21.99
C ASP A 9 0.44 -0.76 -23.44
N LYS A 10 1.37 -0.43 -24.35
CA LYS A 10 1.24 -0.70 -25.79
C LYS A 10 1.65 -2.12 -26.17
N LEU A 11 2.42 -2.79 -25.31
CA LEU A 11 2.95 -4.12 -25.55
C LEU A 11 1.96 -5.23 -25.18
N HIS A 12 1.03 -4.96 -24.27
CA HIS A 12 0.03 -5.92 -23.78
C HIS A 12 -1.41 -5.37 -23.94
N PRO A 13 -1.92 -5.23 -25.19
CA PRO A 13 -3.28 -4.77 -25.42
C PRO A 13 -4.32 -5.75 -24.86
N THR A 14 -5.40 -5.19 -24.32
CA THR A 14 -6.61 -5.98 -24.06
C THR A 14 -7.36 -6.14 -25.36
N VAL A 15 -7.54 -7.39 -25.80
CA VAL A 15 -8.27 -7.71 -27.03
C VAL A 15 -9.70 -8.07 -26.66
N LEU A 16 -10.66 -7.29 -27.15
CA LEU A 16 -12.08 -7.53 -27.00
C LEU A 16 -12.62 -8.20 -28.26
N GLU A 17 -13.40 -9.26 -28.10
CA GLU A 17 -14.18 -9.85 -29.17
C GLU A 17 -15.54 -9.17 -29.22
N VAL A 18 -15.76 -8.39 -30.27
CA VAL A 18 -16.96 -7.55 -30.47
C VAL A 18 -17.69 -8.05 -31.71
N SER A 19 -19.03 -8.03 -31.68
CA SER A 19 -19.80 -8.47 -32.85
C SER A 19 -19.63 -7.50 -34.03
N GLU A 20 -19.84 -7.99 -35.25
CA GLU A 20 -19.71 -7.13 -36.44
C GLU A 20 -20.83 -6.09 -36.50
N GLU A 21 -22.00 -6.40 -35.96
CA GLU A 21 -23.13 -5.49 -35.85
C GLU A 21 -22.79 -4.31 -34.93
N GLU A 22 -22.20 -4.58 -33.76
CA GLU A 22 -21.77 -3.54 -32.81
C GLU A 22 -20.70 -2.63 -33.42
N CYS A 23 -19.75 -3.20 -34.17
CA CYS A 23 -18.73 -2.42 -34.88
C CYS A 23 -19.34 -1.54 -35.98
N THR A 24 -20.35 -2.05 -36.69
CA THR A 24 -21.05 -1.30 -37.74
C THR A 24 -21.81 -0.12 -37.16
N VAL A 25 -22.53 -0.33 -36.07
CA VAL A 25 -23.23 0.74 -35.35
C VAL A 25 -22.26 1.83 -34.93
N MET A 26 -21.10 1.46 -34.37
CA MET A 26 -20.08 2.43 -33.94
C MET A 26 -19.49 3.25 -35.09
N VAL A 27 -19.25 2.63 -36.25
CA VAL A 27 -18.75 3.33 -37.44
C VAL A 27 -19.79 4.28 -38.02
N GLU A 28 -21.06 3.88 -38.04
CA GLU A 28 -22.14 4.72 -38.56
C GLU A 28 -22.41 5.93 -37.67
N THR A 29 -22.39 5.75 -36.34
CA THR A 29 -22.60 6.86 -35.40
C THR A 29 -21.47 7.88 -35.50
N ASP A 30 -20.20 7.45 -35.53
CA ASP A 30 -19.05 8.34 -35.74
C ASP A 30 -19.17 9.12 -37.05
N TYR A 31 -19.46 8.41 -38.16
CA TYR A 31 -19.61 9.04 -39.46
C TYR A 31 -20.71 10.11 -39.47
N ARG A 32 -21.89 9.80 -38.91
CA ARG A 32 -23.00 10.75 -38.83
C ARG A 32 -22.65 11.97 -37.98
N GLN A 33 -21.98 11.77 -36.86
CA GLN A 33 -21.53 12.87 -35.99
C GLN A 33 -20.54 13.79 -36.72
N ARG A 34 -19.54 13.22 -37.40
CA ARG A 34 -18.57 14.01 -38.18
C ARG A 34 -19.19 14.71 -39.37
N LEU A 35 -20.14 14.06 -40.06
CA LEU A 35 -20.86 14.66 -41.19
C LEU A 35 -21.71 15.85 -40.76
N ASN A 36 -22.32 15.78 -39.58
CA ASN A 36 -23.11 16.88 -39.02
C ASN A 36 -22.25 18.05 -38.53
N ALA A 37 -21.03 17.76 -38.04
CA ALA A 37 -20.11 18.78 -37.53
C ALA A 37 -19.25 19.45 -38.62
N ALA A 38 -19.07 18.82 -39.78
CA ALA A 38 -18.23 19.34 -40.85
C ALA A 38 -18.95 20.35 -41.74
N GLU A 39 -18.26 21.45 -42.07
CA GLU A 39 -18.71 22.40 -43.09
C GLU A 39 -18.60 21.76 -44.50
N ASP A 40 -17.48 21.08 -44.78
CA ASP A 40 -17.22 20.37 -46.04
C ASP A 40 -17.59 18.88 -45.96
N LYS A 41 -18.84 18.56 -46.31
CA LYS A 41 -19.42 17.22 -46.21
C LYS A 41 -18.73 16.16 -47.09
N ASN A 42 -18.11 16.57 -48.19
CA ASN A 42 -17.43 15.66 -49.12
C ASN A 42 -16.07 15.15 -48.61
N ALA A 43 -15.51 15.77 -47.57
CA ALA A 43 -14.22 15.36 -47.00
C ALA A 43 -14.37 14.26 -45.94
N VAL A 44 -15.59 13.96 -45.47
CA VAL A 44 -15.84 13.01 -44.39
C VAL A 44 -15.92 11.59 -44.95
N GLN A 45 -14.96 10.74 -44.57
CA GLN A 45 -14.96 9.32 -44.90
C GLN A 45 -15.24 8.48 -43.64
N ARG A 46 -15.77 7.27 -43.85
CA ARG A 46 -15.98 6.31 -42.76
C ARG A 46 -14.62 5.82 -42.27
N ARG A 47 -14.45 5.83 -40.95
CA ARG A 47 -13.30 5.25 -40.26
C ARG A 47 -13.58 3.80 -39.91
N THR A 48 -12.52 3.05 -39.64
CA THR A 48 -12.63 1.70 -39.08
C THR A 48 -12.95 1.79 -37.58
N ALA A 49 -13.64 0.80 -37.02
CA ALA A 49 -13.92 0.70 -35.59
C ALA A 49 -12.65 0.89 -34.72
N GLN A 50 -11.53 0.31 -35.14
CA GLN A 50 -10.25 0.45 -34.45
C GLN A 50 -9.73 1.89 -34.49
N GLU A 51 -9.82 2.59 -35.62
CA GLU A 51 -9.34 3.97 -35.76
C GLU A 51 -10.14 4.96 -34.90
N ILE A 52 -11.44 4.71 -34.72
CA ILE A 52 -12.31 5.49 -33.84
C ILE A 52 -11.83 5.34 -32.39
N LEU A 53 -11.66 4.10 -31.92
CA LEU A 53 -11.20 3.82 -30.57
C LEU A 53 -9.76 4.29 -30.33
N ASP A 54 -8.91 4.23 -31.33
CA ASP A 54 -7.54 4.75 -31.24
C ASP A 54 -7.53 6.26 -31.00
N ALA A 55 -8.41 7.01 -31.67
CA ALA A 55 -8.50 8.47 -31.54
C ALA A 55 -9.18 8.90 -30.23
N GLU A 56 -10.29 8.25 -29.86
CA GLU A 56 -11.16 8.68 -28.76
C GLU A 56 -10.78 8.10 -27.40
N VAL A 57 -10.18 6.90 -27.38
CA VAL A 57 -9.89 6.17 -26.14
C VAL A 57 -8.40 5.96 -25.99
N ASN A 58 -7.75 5.21 -26.89
CA ASN A 58 -6.38 4.73 -26.66
C ASN A 58 -5.34 5.87 -26.61
N ALA A 59 -5.42 6.84 -27.51
CA ALA A 59 -4.51 7.99 -27.50
C ALA A 59 -4.66 8.87 -26.23
N PRO A 60 -5.87 9.30 -25.82
CA PRO A 60 -6.04 10.13 -24.63
C PRO A 60 -5.75 9.37 -23.32
N THR A 61 -6.12 8.10 -23.19
CA THR A 61 -5.79 7.29 -21.99
C THR A 61 -4.29 7.18 -21.80
N PHE A 62 -3.55 6.89 -22.88
CA PHE A 62 -2.09 6.79 -22.84
C PHE A 62 -1.43 8.12 -22.44
N ARG A 63 -1.91 9.25 -22.99
CA ARG A 63 -1.41 10.59 -22.62
C ARG A 63 -1.69 10.92 -21.16
N ARG A 64 -2.89 10.59 -20.68
CA ARG A 64 -3.27 10.78 -19.26
C ARG A 64 -2.37 9.95 -18.36
N ASN A 65 -2.19 8.66 -18.65
CA ASN A 65 -1.33 7.79 -17.87
C ASN A 65 0.14 8.28 -17.84
N ARG A 66 0.67 8.72 -18.98
CA ARG A 66 2.01 9.31 -19.05
C ARG A 66 2.13 10.62 -18.26
N THR A 67 1.04 11.39 -18.17
CA THR A 67 0.99 12.60 -17.35
C THR A 67 0.94 12.23 -15.87
N GLU A 68 0.14 11.23 -15.52
CA GLU A 68 -0.08 10.76 -14.16
C GLU A 68 1.19 10.12 -13.57
N THR A 69 1.87 9.26 -14.32
CA THR A 69 3.18 8.70 -13.96
C THR A 69 4.28 9.75 -13.77
N ARG A 70 4.17 10.93 -14.40
CA ARG A 70 5.08 12.07 -14.15
C ARG A 70 4.68 12.90 -12.93
N ARG A 71 3.41 12.84 -12.52
CA ARG A 71 2.91 13.48 -11.29
C ARG A 71 3.16 12.62 -10.07
N HIS A 72 3.22 11.30 -10.25
CA HIS A 72 3.72 10.38 -9.26
C HIS A 72 5.23 10.58 -9.10
N VAL A 73 5.61 11.41 -8.12
CA VAL A 73 6.88 11.22 -7.44
C VAL A 73 6.77 9.85 -6.79
N HIS A 74 7.52 8.87 -7.28
CA HIS A 74 7.67 7.59 -6.59
C HIS A 74 8.00 7.90 -5.14
N LEU A 75 7.18 7.45 -4.19
CA LEU A 75 7.67 7.22 -2.84
C LEU A 75 8.78 6.17 -2.99
N SER A 76 10.02 6.62 -3.17
CA SER A 76 11.18 5.77 -3.01
C SER A 76 11.13 5.15 -1.62
N SER A 77 11.60 3.91 -1.44
CA SER A 77 11.76 3.37 -0.08
C SER A 77 12.63 4.30 0.78
N ASP A 78 13.56 5.03 0.16
CA ASP A 78 14.40 6.03 0.83
C ASP A 78 13.61 7.28 1.28
N ASP A 79 12.52 7.64 0.60
CA ASP A 79 11.62 8.72 1.03
C ASP A 79 10.64 8.25 2.11
N LEU A 80 10.31 6.95 2.14
CA LEU A 80 9.59 6.33 3.26
C LEU A 80 10.44 6.37 4.53
N ASP A 81 11.75 6.09 4.42
CA ASP A 81 12.67 6.14 5.55
C ASP A 81 12.94 7.58 6.02
N ARG A 82 13.03 8.54 5.09
CA ARG A 82 13.18 9.96 5.44
C ARG A 82 11.91 10.56 6.07
N ARG A 83 10.70 10.07 5.72
CA ARG A 83 9.44 10.43 6.38
C ARG A 83 9.14 9.63 7.65
N ARG A 84 9.77 8.46 7.87
CA ARG A 84 9.71 7.74 9.15
C ARG A 84 10.60 8.36 10.21
N ALA A 85 11.71 8.98 9.80
CA ALA A 85 12.59 9.71 10.72
C ALA A 85 11.90 10.95 11.32
N ASP A 86 11.05 11.63 10.53
CA ASP A 86 10.28 12.79 10.97
C ASP A 86 8.78 12.46 11.08
N ALA A 87 8.34 12.12 12.29
CA ALA A 87 6.95 12.12 12.74
C ALA A 87 6.03 11.00 12.21
N MET A 88 6.26 9.78 12.68
CA MET A 88 5.15 9.17 13.41
C MET A 88 5.20 9.76 14.82
N PRO A 89 4.24 10.61 15.25
CA PRO A 89 4.07 10.80 16.68
C PRO A 89 3.90 9.41 17.27
N ASP A 90 4.68 9.10 18.30
CA ASP A 90 4.43 7.97 19.20
C ASP A 90 2.93 8.00 19.46
N VAL A 91 2.17 7.06 18.86
CA VAL A 91 0.72 7.21 18.69
C VAL A 91 0.18 7.64 20.04
N PRO A 92 -0.44 8.84 20.15
CA PRO A 92 -0.78 9.37 21.46
C PRO A 92 -1.61 8.30 22.14
N THR A 93 -1.12 7.81 23.28
CA THR A 93 -1.78 6.76 24.06
C THR A 93 -3.26 7.08 24.27
N ALA A 94 -3.64 8.38 24.21
CA ALA A 94 -5.00 8.90 24.15
C ALA A 94 -5.93 8.33 23.05
N LEU A 95 -5.43 7.83 21.91
CA LEU A 95 -6.27 7.24 20.85
C LEU A 95 -6.58 5.75 21.12
N LEU A 96 -5.74 5.08 21.93
CA LEU A 96 -5.99 3.76 22.46
C LEU A 96 -6.64 3.97 23.83
N GLY A 97 -7.97 3.98 23.93
CA GLY A 97 -8.72 4.24 25.17
C GLY A 97 -8.48 3.27 26.36
N ALA A 98 -7.33 2.60 26.43
CA ALA A 98 -6.84 1.85 27.56
C ALA A 98 -5.74 2.67 28.26
N ASP A 99 -5.99 3.07 29.50
CA ASP A 99 -4.98 3.64 30.38
C ASP A 99 -3.88 2.58 30.64
N TYR A 100 -2.82 2.58 29.82
CA TYR A 100 -1.64 1.74 30.03
C TYR A 100 -0.70 2.28 31.13
N SER A 101 -1.15 3.26 31.91
CA SER A 101 -0.39 3.88 33.01
C SER A 101 0.16 2.81 33.97
N GLU A 102 -0.66 1.83 34.33
CA GLU A 102 -0.28 0.69 35.18
C GLU A 102 0.82 -0.16 34.55
N LEU A 103 0.74 -0.42 33.24
CA LEU A 103 1.74 -1.17 32.50
C LEU A 103 3.07 -0.41 32.42
N HIS A 104 3.02 0.90 32.15
CA HIS A 104 4.21 1.74 32.15
C HIS A 104 4.86 1.80 33.53
N HIS A 105 4.07 1.91 34.59
CA HIS A 105 4.56 1.83 35.97
C HIS A 105 5.20 0.47 36.28
N ALA A 106 4.58 -0.64 35.87
CA ALA A 106 5.13 -1.98 36.07
C ALA A 106 6.47 -2.18 35.33
N ILE A 107 6.58 -1.67 34.09
CA ILE A 107 7.82 -1.72 33.31
C ILE A 107 8.92 -0.86 33.96
N ALA A 108 8.56 0.30 34.53
CA ALA A 108 9.51 1.17 35.22
C ALA A 108 10.14 0.52 36.47
N GLN A 109 9.46 -0.45 37.10
CA GLN A 109 9.98 -1.19 38.26
C GLN A 109 10.92 -2.36 37.89
N LEU A 110 11.06 -2.68 36.60
CA LEU A 110 12.01 -3.68 36.14
C LEU A 110 13.47 -3.19 36.25
N ARG A 111 14.41 -4.13 36.36
CA ARG A 111 15.84 -3.79 36.32
C ARG A 111 16.22 -3.24 34.94
N PRO A 112 17.23 -2.36 34.83
CA PRO A 112 17.66 -1.79 33.55
C PRO A 112 17.92 -2.85 32.47
N GLN A 113 18.62 -3.93 32.81
CA GLN A 113 18.90 -5.06 31.90
C GLN A 113 17.64 -5.79 31.41
N GLN A 114 16.58 -5.84 32.24
CA GLN A 114 15.33 -6.49 31.88
C GLN A 114 14.48 -5.64 30.94
N ARG A 115 14.46 -4.33 31.19
CA ARG A 115 13.79 -3.35 30.33
C ARG A 115 14.48 -3.26 28.96
N GLU A 116 15.80 -3.32 28.95
CA GLU A 116 16.58 -3.37 27.71
C GLU A 116 16.25 -4.61 26.88
N LEU A 117 16.19 -5.80 27.50
CA LEU A 117 15.81 -7.03 26.81
C LEU A 117 14.39 -6.93 26.22
N LEU A 118 13.43 -6.38 26.96
CA LEU A 118 12.08 -6.11 26.45
C LEU A 118 12.09 -5.14 25.26
N ARG A 119 12.90 -4.08 25.33
CA ARG A 119 13.04 -3.09 24.26
C ARG A 119 13.54 -3.74 22.97
N ARG A 120 14.61 -4.53 23.05
CA ARG A 120 15.20 -5.22 21.89
C ARG A 120 14.21 -6.18 21.22
N VAL A 121 13.43 -6.90 22.01
CA VAL A 121 12.48 -7.89 21.48
C VAL A 121 11.24 -7.23 20.89
N PHE A 122 10.63 -6.26 21.59
CA PHE A 122 9.31 -5.73 21.20
C PHE A 122 9.37 -4.41 20.40
N TRP A 123 10.33 -3.53 20.66
CA TRP A 123 10.47 -2.25 19.94
C TRP A 123 11.43 -2.34 18.77
N GLU A 124 12.55 -3.06 18.92
CA GLU A 124 13.56 -3.21 17.85
C GLU A 124 13.35 -4.47 17.00
N GLY A 125 12.44 -5.37 17.40
CA GLY A 125 12.07 -6.56 16.64
C GLY A 125 13.18 -7.62 16.56
N VAL A 126 14.20 -7.56 17.42
CA VAL A 126 15.32 -8.51 17.41
C VAL A 126 14.86 -9.86 17.97
N ARG A 127 15.15 -10.95 17.24
CA ARG A 127 14.81 -12.31 17.66
C ARG A 127 15.63 -12.71 18.89
N GLN A 128 15.04 -13.46 19.82
CA GLN A 128 15.72 -13.94 21.04
C GLN A 128 16.99 -14.75 20.73
N SER A 129 17.00 -15.51 19.63
CA SER A 129 18.17 -16.25 19.14
C SER A 129 19.32 -15.33 18.68
N GLU A 130 19.00 -14.20 18.07
CA GLU A 130 19.98 -13.20 17.64
C GLU A 130 20.56 -12.45 18.84
N ILE A 131 19.71 -12.10 19.83
CA ILE A 131 20.17 -11.52 21.11
C ILE A 131 21.09 -12.49 21.84
N ALA A 132 20.74 -13.79 21.86
CA ALA A 132 21.57 -14.83 22.46
C ALA A 132 22.94 -14.91 21.78
N ARG A 133 22.98 -14.84 20.44
CA ARG A 133 24.22 -14.81 19.66
C ARG A 133 25.09 -13.58 19.97
N GLN A 134 24.47 -12.40 20.07
CA GLN A 134 25.15 -11.14 20.38
C GLN A 134 25.74 -11.13 21.79
N GLU A 135 25.03 -11.68 22.77
CA GLU A 135 25.49 -11.78 24.16
C GLU A 135 26.39 -13.01 24.41
N GLY A 136 26.56 -13.91 23.43
CA GLY A 136 27.34 -15.14 23.56
C GLY A 136 26.72 -16.18 24.52
N VAL A 137 25.39 -16.15 24.68
CA VAL A 137 24.65 -17.05 25.57
C VAL A 137 23.75 -18.00 24.80
N LEU A 138 23.27 -19.06 25.46
CA LEU A 138 22.28 -19.97 24.87
C LEU A 138 20.90 -19.31 24.80
N GLU A 139 20.12 -19.64 23.78
CA GLU A 139 18.75 -19.14 23.59
C GLU A 139 17.84 -19.45 24.79
N SER A 140 18.05 -20.62 25.42
CA SER A 140 17.37 -21.01 26.66
C SER A 140 17.60 -20.01 27.80
N THR A 141 18.78 -19.37 27.85
CA THR A 141 19.11 -18.37 28.87
C THR A 141 18.31 -17.09 28.67
N ILE A 142 18.13 -16.66 27.42
CA ILE A 142 17.30 -15.50 27.09
C ILE A 142 15.82 -15.81 27.39
N SER A 143 15.35 -17.00 27.05
CA SER A 143 13.99 -17.47 27.36
C SER A 143 13.72 -17.48 28.88
N GLU A 144 14.67 -17.98 29.68
CA GLU A 144 14.60 -17.97 31.14
C GLU A 144 14.54 -16.53 31.70
N ARG A 145 15.35 -15.61 31.14
CA ARG A 145 15.32 -14.19 31.51
C ARG A 145 13.97 -13.56 31.18
N MET A 146 13.42 -13.82 30.00
CA MET A 146 12.08 -13.37 29.59
C MET A 146 11.00 -13.90 30.54
N ARG A 147 11.06 -15.18 30.92
CA ARG A 147 10.13 -15.77 31.91
C ARG A 147 10.16 -15.03 33.24
N ARG A 148 11.34 -14.68 33.74
CA ARG A 148 11.48 -13.91 34.99
C ARG A 148 10.94 -12.49 34.87
N ILE A 149 11.05 -11.88 33.69
CA ILE A 149 10.46 -10.57 33.40
C ILE A 149 8.94 -10.65 33.47
N TYR A 150 8.32 -11.64 32.80
CA TYR A 150 6.88 -11.84 32.86
C TYR A 150 6.37 -12.11 34.28
N GLN A 151 7.10 -12.89 35.08
CA GLN A 151 6.76 -13.13 36.48
C GLN A 151 6.80 -11.85 37.32
N ARG A 152 7.74 -10.93 37.05
CA ARG A 152 7.81 -9.64 37.75
C ARG A 152 6.69 -8.70 37.31
N LEU A 153 6.47 -8.57 36.01
CA LEU A 153 5.37 -7.76 35.48
C LEU A 153 4.03 -8.22 36.03
N ARG A 154 3.79 -9.53 36.13
CA ARG A 154 2.57 -10.09 36.74
C ARG A 154 2.39 -9.74 38.22
N LYS A 155 3.46 -9.46 38.98
CA LYS A 155 3.36 -9.00 40.37
C LYS A 155 2.94 -7.54 40.48
N PHE A 156 3.31 -6.72 39.50
CA PHE A 156 3.08 -5.28 39.51
C PHE A 156 1.83 -4.86 38.73
N LEU A 157 1.32 -5.74 37.87
CA LEU A 157 0.03 -5.58 37.21
C LEU A 157 -1.08 -6.15 38.10
N PRO A 158 -2.18 -5.42 38.36
CA PRO A 158 -3.31 -5.96 39.10
C PRO A 158 -3.89 -7.19 38.38
N ASP A 159 -4.31 -8.18 39.16
CA ASP A 159 -4.89 -9.42 38.62
C ASP A 159 -6.17 -9.03 37.87
N LYS A 160 -6.25 -9.32 36.56
CA LYS A 160 -7.39 -8.98 35.68
C LYS A 160 -8.69 -9.74 36.01
N LYS A 161 -8.90 -10.15 37.27
CA LYS A 161 -10.16 -10.76 37.73
C LYS A 161 -11.26 -9.75 38.01
N ASN A 162 -10.95 -8.45 38.04
CA ASN A 162 -11.91 -7.39 38.39
C ASN A 162 -12.07 -6.33 37.29
N PHE A 163 -11.88 -6.68 36.02
CA PHE A 163 -12.37 -5.87 34.91
C PHE A 163 -13.50 -6.67 34.24
N LEU A 164 -14.68 -6.59 34.85
CA LEU A 164 -15.99 -6.99 34.31
C LEU A 164 -16.84 -5.74 34.20
#